data_AF-A0A066WPY5-F1
#
_entry.id   AF-A0A066WPY5-F1
#
_cell.length_a   1.000
_cell.length_b   1.000
_cell.length_c   1.000
_cell.angle_alpha   90.00
_cell.angle_beta   90.00
_cell.angle_gamma   90.00
#
_symmetry.space_group_name_H-M   'P 1'
#
loop_
_entity.id
_entity.type
_entity.pdbx_description
1 polymer ?
#
loop_
_entity_poly.entity_id
_entity_poly.type
_entity_poly.pdbx_seq_one_letter_code
_entity_poly.pdbx_strand_id
1 'polypeptide(L)'
;MSYADRSQTPEPGLYPHSPGSATPQYRYSTAADSYSPSDAENEKLFGGAAAAGGAKRPVSTLMQQLNLDDSAQPGYIPVATGTPTAPNFSISEDKSSSEMYEQGRGRFSESYPYAQQQYRDAPTQDSGYGVLEQSSSSPKAGAGRSGFAGFIRRKPVFLSLIALLILAAAGVGLGVGLTKGLANKKATTGVTGLADSDGKTSPGGSSGSGHNGGSSGSTAPKLDSSGNDPSNIKPFAPWNYSDPQAKVIGVSLGGWLVLERWMYEDWFTANAGNDALDEWSFVANTGKNAANLLEQHWSTWVNESDFDTLLSVGVNHIRIPLGFWTMIPTTGGEPYINTTQLDHLEQVLGWMYKRNMRALIDMHAMPGSQNGDQSSGHVSTPGWFSQDNQARSDTVIDNLISWVNASPYKSVVSSIAPVNEPCGPGQATSDRLSTYQSFLGRTYPKIKKAGFATWFHHGFVQNPSSYWNEYASTLDPAWAVINDNPYPGYFPAVNDQSTINNRVCNNIQGWASFPIPAVMTEWSLASGIHDADWNRQYFATQASGYAWSAGSIFWNLRMQNSSNPVQAAPSAVQYQYSMIDLINNGIIPKINQGQSALDYLRALPNPACGSIKLSKW
;
A
#
# COMPACT_ATOMS: atom_id res chain seq x y z
N MET A 1 69.93 9.65 26.81
CA MET A 1 71.36 9.24 26.77
C MET A 1 71.61 8.19 27.86
N SER A 2 72.84 7.74 28.06
CA SER A 2 73.18 6.66 29.00
C SER A 2 73.17 7.09 30.49
N TYR A 3 73.29 6.08 31.37
CA TYR A 3 73.63 6.09 32.82
C TYR A 3 72.60 6.49 33.91
N ALA A 4 72.46 5.56 34.87
CA ALA A 4 72.17 5.70 36.32
C ALA A 4 70.77 6.25 36.74
N ASP A 5 70.19 5.91 37.91
CA ASP A 5 70.55 4.96 39.00
C ASP A 5 69.26 4.35 39.66
N ARG A 6 69.44 3.42 40.61
CA ARG A 6 68.60 2.98 41.78
C ARG A 6 67.18 3.57 42.04
N SER A 7 66.21 2.88 42.66
CA SER A 7 66.14 1.52 43.28
C SER A 7 64.74 1.14 43.83
N GLN A 8 64.57 -0.16 44.15
CA GLN A 8 63.69 -0.76 45.18
C GLN A 8 62.16 -0.93 44.95
N THR A 9 61.77 -2.21 44.81
CA THR A 9 60.51 -2.88 45.19
C THR A 9 60.51 -3.22 46.71
N PRO A 10 59.43 -3.72 47.40
CA PRO A 10 58.33 -4.58 46.91
C PRO A 10 56.90 -4.38 47.51
N GLU A 11 56.01 -5.35 47.24
CA GLU A 11 54.59 -5.51 47.65
C GLU A 11 54.41 -6.12 49.07
N PRO A 12 53.23 -6.66 49.50
CA PRO A 12 51.82 -6.18 49.49
C PRO A 12 51.17 -6.16 50.91
N GLY A 13 49.88 -5.77 51.07
CA GLY A 13 49.17 -5.80 52.37
C GLY A 13 47.63 -5.80 52.34
N LEU A 14 46.99 -6.28 53.42
CA LEU A 14 45.55 -6.65 53.55
C LEU A 14 44.59 -5.54 54.05
N TYR A 15 43.28 -5.82 53.90
CA TYR A 15 42.04 -5.30 54.55
C TYR A 15 42.12 -4.70 55.98
N PRO A 16 41.04 -4.02 56.52
CA PRO A 16 39.85 -3.38 55.91
C PRO A 16 39.53 -1.96 56.48
N HIS A 17 38.42 -1.31 56.08
CA HIS A 17 37.39 -0.66 56.94
C HIS A 17 36.48 0.36 56.20
N SER A 18 35.24 0.53 56.70
CA SER A 18 34.33 1.68 56.48
C SER A 18 33.98 2.27 57.86
N PRO A 19 33.57 3.56 58.04
CA PRO A 19 32.24 4.05 57.58
C PRO A 19 32.15 5.58 57.26
N GLY A 20 30.92 6.05 56.98
CA GLY A 20 30.48 7.46 57.05
C GLY A 20 30.04 8.05 55.70
N SER A 21 28.80 8.47 55.38
CA SER A 21 27.64 9.08 56.09
C SER A 21 27.53 10.60 55.89
N ALA A 22 26.55 11.05 55.10
CA ALA A 22 25.76 12.28 55.32
C ALA A 22 24.64 12.47 54.29
N THR A 23 23.38 12.44 54.74
CA THR A 23 22.23 13.05 54.03
C THR A 23 21.51 14.02 54.97
N PRO A 24 21.04 15.16 54.43
CA PRO A 24 19.82 15.83 54.91
C PRO A 24 18.75 15.76 53.79
N GLN A 25 17.45 15.46 53.98
CA GLN A 25 16.47 15.87 55.01
C GLN A 25 16.27 17.40 55.05
N TYR A 26 15.08 17.98 55.19
CA TYR A 26 14.04 17.79 56.22
C TYR A 26 12.63 18.08 55.61
N ARG A 27 11.58 17.24 55.86
CA ARG A 27 10.43 17.41 56.81
C ARG A 27 9.42 18.54 56.46
N TYR A 28 8.12 18.54 56.79
CA TYR A 28 7.19 17.76 57.67
C TYR A 28 5.72 17.96 57.14
N SER A 29 4.58 17.43 57.63
CA SER A 29 4.20 16.42 58.67
C SER A 29 2.70 16.03 58.59
N THR A 30 2.38 14.76 58.90
CA THR A 30 1.18 14.25 59.64
C THR A 30 -0.28 14.62 59.28
N ALA A 31 -1.11 13.60 59.00
CA ALA A 31 -2.32 13.27 59.76
C ALA A 31 -2.74 11.79 59.54
N ALA A 32 -3.47 11.20 60.49
CA ALA A 32 -3.99 9.82 60.50
C ALA A 32 -5.39 9.74 59.80
N ASP A 33 -6.12 8.63 59.64
CA ASP A 33 -6.35 7.47 60.53
C ASP A 33 -6.25 6.08 59.84
N SER A 34 -6.42 5.03 60.65
CA SER A 34 -6.10 3.63 60.34
C SER A 34 -7.30 2.66 60.46
N TYR A 35 -7.22 1.53 59.75
CA TYR A 35 -7.64 0.23 60.30
C TYR A 35 -6.84 -0.91 59.65
N SER A 36 -6.77 -2.06 60.33
CA SER A 36 -5.97 -3.25 59.95
C SER A 36 -6.85 -4.52 59.91
N PRO A 37 -6.41 -5.62 59.28
CA PRO A 37 -7.27 -6.77 58.97
C PRO A 37 -7.29 -7.85 60.06
N SER A 38 -8.12 -8.88 59.86
CA SER A 38 -8.07 -10.15 60.59
C SER A 38 -8.37 -11.35 59.67
N ASP A 39 -7.40 -12.24 59.61
CA ASP A 39 -7.34 -13.64 59.14
C ASP A 39 -8.67 -14.43 59.06
N ALA A 40 -8.77 -15.35 58.07
CA ALA A 40 -8.66 -16.80 58.33
C ALA A 40 -8.96 -17.70 57.09
N GLU A 41 -8.24 -18.81 57.07
CA GLU A 41 -8.19 -19.96 56.17
C GLU A 41 -9.52 -20.56 55.63
N ASN A 42 -9.45 -21.16 54.43
CA ASN A 42 -9.71 -22.61 54.27
C ASN A 42 -9.07 -23.20 53.01
N GLU A 43 -8.83 -24.52 53.00
CA GLU A 43 -8.03 -25.22 51.99
C GLU A 43 -8.81 -26.18 51.06
N LYS A 44 -8.20 -26.45 49.89
CA LYS A 44 -8.05 -27.77 49.23
C LYS A 44 -9.21 -28.45 48.46
N LEU A 45 -8.76 -29.08 47.35
CA LEU A 45 -9.35 -30.21 46.59
C LEU A 45 -10.64 -29.86 45.80
N PHE A 46 -10.83 -30.31 44.56
CA PHE A 46 -10.24 -31.44 43.83
C PHE A 46 -9.55 -31.04 42.50
N GLY A 47 -8.91 -31.99 41.83
CA GLY A 47 -8.50 -31.88 40.43
C GLY A 47 -8.63 -33.21 39.69
N GLY A 48 -8.50 -33.18 38.36
CA GLY A 48 -8.32 -34.39 37.54
C GLY A 48 -9.13 -34.46 36.24
N ALA A 49 -8.54 -35.16 35.27
CA ALA A 49 -9.10 -35.61 33.99
C ALA A 49 -9.43 -34.55 32.91
N ALA A 50 -9.21 -34.95 31.66
CA ALA A 50 -9.55 -34.22 30.44
C ALA A 50 -10.34 -35.15 29.50
N ALA A 51 -11.25 -34.61 28.70
CA ALA A 51 -11.81 -35.27 27.53
C ALA A 51 -12.39 -34.27 26.51
N ALA A 52 -12.49 -34.71 25.27
CA ALA A 52 -12.89 -33.92 24.10
C ALA A 52 -14.28 -33.26 24.17
N GLY A 53 -14.39 -32.08 23.54
CA GLY A 53 -15.66 -31.42 23.21
C GLY A 53 -15.47 -30.42 22.08
N GLY A 54 -15.96 -30.74 20.88
CA GLY A 54 -15.78 -29.89 19.69
C GLY A 54 -16.75 -28.69 19.68
N ALA A 55 -16.24 -27.49 19.94
CA ALA A 55 -17.03 -26.26 19.87
C ALA A 55 -17.25 -25.82 18.41
N LYS A 56 -18.51 -25.78 17.96
CA LYS A 56 -18.88 -25.09 16.71
C LYS A 56 -18.79 -23.57 16.92
N ARG A 57 -18.33 -22.83 15.91
CA ARG A 57 -18.34 -21.35 15.92
C ARG A 57 -19.78 -20.84 16.16
N PRO A 58 -20.01 -19.88 17.08
CA PRO A 58 -21.26 -19.13 17.10
C PRO A 58 -21.29 -18.18 15.88
N VAL A 59 -22.36 -18.25 15.08
CA VAL A 59 -22.61 -17.28 14.01
C VAL A 59 -23.22 -16.04 14.63
N SER A 60 -22.62 -14.87 14.39
CA SER A 60 -23.06 -13.58 14.92
C SER A 60 -24.27 -13.01 14.16
N THR A 61 -25.40 -13.72 14.19
CA THR A 61 -26.68 -13.18 13.72
C THR A 61 -27.29 -12.30 14.80
N LEU A 62 -27.05 -10.98 14.74
CA LEU A 62 -27.70 -10.01 15.63
C LEU A 62 -28.57 -9.03 14.85
N MET A 63 -29.79 -9.48 14.54
CA MET A 63 -30.88 -8.61 14.08
C MET A 63 -32.03 -8.68 15.08
N GLN A 64 -32.55 -7.51 15.44
CA GLN A 64 -33.81 -7.25 16.16
C GLN A 64 -34.03 -7.88 17.55
N GLN A 65 -34.15 -7.00 18.55
CA GLN A 65 -35.20 -7.14 19.57
C GLN A 65 -35.70 -5.77 20.05
N LEU A 66 -36.88 -5.38 19.55
CA LEU A 66 -37.80 -4.43 20.18
C LEU A 66 -39.22 -4.94 19.90
N ASN A 67 -39.74 -5.77 20.80
CA ASN A 67 -41.12 -6.26 20.71
C ASN A 67 -42.08 -5.18 21.21
N LEU A 68 -43.11 -4.90 20.41
CA LEU A 68 -44.41 -4.41 20.86
C LEU A 68 -45.49 -5.10 20.02
N ASP A 69 -46.08 -6.16 20.57
CA ASP A 69 -47.40 -6.65 20.16
C ASP A 69 -48.48 -5.65 20.67
N ASP A 70 -49.73 -5.62 20.19
CA ASP A 70 -50.46 -6.60 19.38
C ASP A 70 -51.56 -5.93 18.53
N SER A 71 -52.08 -6.66 17.54
CA SER A 71 -53.45 -6.60 17.00
C SER A 71 -53.97 -5.31 16.33
N ALA A 72 -54.02 -5.32 14.98
CA ALA A 72 -55.25 -5.10 14.17
C ALA A 72 -54.98 -4.96 12.65
N GLN A 73 -55.64 -5.79 11.84
CA GLN A 73 -55.72 -5.73 10.36
C GLN A 73 -57.00 -6.49 9.93
N PRO A 74 -57.52 -6.37 8.67
CA PRO A 74 -57.13 -5.46 7.58
C PRO A 74 -58.28 -4.61 7.01
N GLY A 75 -57.98 -3.70 6.06
CA GLY A 75 -58.98 -3.01 5.23
C GLY A 75 -58.46 -2.72 3.82
N TYR A 76 -59.12 -3.26 2.79
CA TYR A 76 -58.67 -3.24 1.39
C TYR A 76 -59.67 -2.47 0.50
N ILE A 77 -59.27 -1.33 -0.09
CA ILE A 77 -59.95 -0.65 -1.23
C ILE A 77 -58.87 -0.05 -2.17
N PRO A 78 -58.99 -0.14 -3.51
CA PRO A 78 -57.88 0.13 -4.45
C PRO A 78 -57.83 1.55 -5.04
N VAL A 79 -56.80 1.76 -5.88
CA VAL A 79 -56.39 2.98 -6.60
C VAL A 79 -57.49 3.64 -7.44
N ALA A 80 -57.52 4.98 -7.44
CA ALA A 80 -58.14 5.79 -8.49
C ALA A 80 -57.31 7.06 -8.81
N THR A 81 -57.38 7.51 -10.07
CA THR A 81 -56.59 8.59 -10.68
C THR A 81 -57.08 10.01 -10.35
N GLY A 82 -56.18 11.01 -10.31
CA GLY A 82 -56.57 12.41 -10.47
C GLY A 82 -55.49 13.46 -10.20
N THR A 83 -55.02 14.16 -11.23
CA THR A 83 -54.32 15.46 -11.13
C THR A 83 -55.30 16.61 -11.32
N PRO A 84 -55.31 17.60 -10.41
CA PRO A 84 -55.44 18.98 -10.85
C PRO A 84 -54.59 20.00 -10.06
N THR A 85 -53.99 20.93 -10.81
CA THR A 85 -53.64 22.33 -10.51
C THR A 85 -53.57 22.85 -9.06
N ALA A 86 -52.46 23.52 -8.72
CA ALA A 86 -52.24 24.25 -7.46
C ALA A 86 -52.94 25.62 -7.38
N PRO A 87 -53.18 26.15 -6.17
CA PRO A 87 -53.39 27.57 -5.89
C PRO A 87 -52.10 28.29 -5.46
N ASN A 88 -51.99 29.59 -5.74
CA ASN A 88 -50.87 30.43 -5.33
C ASN A 88 -50.91 30.79 -3.84
N PHE A 89 -49.74 31.07 -3.24
CA PHE A 89 -49.63 32.03 -2.14
C PHE A 89 -48.50 33.04 -2.44
N SER A 90 -48.78 34.32 -2.16
CA SER A 90 -47.90 35.44 -2.48
C SER A 90 -46.85 35.68 -1.41
N ILE A 91 -45.59 35.82 -1.81
CA ILE A 91 -44.50 36.31 -0.95
C ILE A 91 -44.57 37.83 -0.91
N SER A 92 -44.51 38.42 0.29
CA SER A 92 -44.24 39.84 0.48
C SER A 92 -42.74 40.10 0.38
N GLU A 93 -42.33 40.98 -0.52
CA GLU A 93 -40.93 41.41 -0.63
C GLU A 93 -40.51 42.23 0.59
N ASP A 94 -39.35 41.94 1.17
CA ASP A 94 -38.47 43.04 1.55
C ASP A 94 -36.97 42.70 1.37
N LYS A 95 -36.25 43.75 0.97
CA LYS A 95 -34.86 43.86 0.51
C LYS A 95 -33.88 43.23 1.54
N SER A 96 -32.82 42.51 1.20
CA SER A 96 -31.77 42.85 0.23
C SER A 96 -30.80 41.67 0.00
N SER A 97 -30.33 41.46 -1.23
CA SER A 97 -29.47 40.32 -1.60
C SER A 97 -28.30 40.72 -2.51
N SER A 98 -27.46 41.65 -2.04
CA SER A 98 -26.32 42.18 -2.82
C SER A 98 -24.97 42.29 -2.08
N GLU A 99 -24.90 42.04 -0.76
CA GLU A 99 -23.65 42.20 0.01
C GLU A 99 -23.06 40.89 0.59
N MET A 100 -23.77 39.76 0.50
CA MET A 100 -23.25 38.43 0.88
C MET A 100 -22.82 37.58 -0.33
N TYR A 101 -22.23 38.20 -1.36
CA TYR A 101 -21.68 37.46 -2.52
C TYR A 101 -20.22 37.78 -2.91
N GLU A 102 -19.55 38.72 -2.23
CA GLU A 102 -18.12 39.01 -2.46
C GLU A 102 -17.18 38.63 -1.29
N GLN A 103 -17.68 38.45 -0.06
CA GLN A 103 -16.80 38.10 1.08
C GLN A 103 -16.34 36.63 1.11
N GLY A 104 -16.85 35.76 0.23
CA GLY A 104 -16.44 34.35 0.14
C GLY A 104 -15.14 34.08 -0.62
N ARG A 105 -14.62 35.03 -1.41
CA ARG A 105 -13.48 34.80 -2.32
C ARG A 105 -12.10 35.23 -1.78
N GLY A 106 -12.03 35.72 -0.54
CA GLY A 106 -10.82 36.35 0.02
C GLY A 106 -9.92 35.49 0.91
N ARG A 107 -10.21 34.19 1.15
CA ARG A 107 -9.49 33.36 2.15
C ARG A 107 -9.18 31.91 1.77
N PHE A 108 -9.39 31.49 0.52
CA PHE A 108 -9.15 30.11 0.07
C PHE A 108 -8.05 30.03 -1.00
N SER A 109 -6.81 30.35 -0.61
CA SER A 109 -5.60 30.09 -1.43
C SER A 109 -4.31 29.90 -0.63
N GLU A 110 -4.36 29.80 0.70
CA GLU A 110 -3.21 29.52 1.56
C GLU A 110 -3.58 28.38 2.52
N SER A 111 -2.77 27.31 2.53
CA SER A 111 -3.08 25.96 3.04
C SER A 111 -4.23 25.23 2.28
N TYR A 112 -4.17 23.93 1.98
CA TYR A 112 -3.20 22.86 2.30
C TYR A 112 -2.85 22.00 1.07
N PRO A 113 -1.56 21.65 0.85
CA PRO A 113 -1.14 20.64 -0.14
C PRO A 113 -0.59 19.35 0.53
N TYR A 114 -1.02 19.04 1.75
CA TYR A 114 -0.23 18.30 2.74
C TYR A 114 0.26 16.91 2.30
N ALA A 115 -0.62 16.06 1.75
CA ALA A 115 -0.27 14.68 1.38
C ALA A 115 0.72 14.62 0.19
N GLN A 116 0.35 15.17 -0.97
CA GLN A 116 1.22 15.14 -2.16
C GLN A 116 2.50 15.99 -2.00
N GLN A 117 2.51 17.02 -1.16
CA GLN A 117 3.70 17.88 -1.01
C GLN A 117 4.75 17.33 -0.04
N GLN A 118 4.41 16.48 0.96
CA GLN A 118 5.44 15.77 1.74
C GLN A 118 6.35 14.92 0.84
N TYR A 119 5.80 14.35 -0.24
CA TYR A 119 6.54 13.63 -1.28
C TYR A 119 7.28 14.53 -2.30
N ARG A 120 7.05 15.85 -2.31
CA ARG A 120 7.79 16.81 -3.18
C ARG A 120 8.92 17.52 -2.45
N ASP A 121 8.75 17.75 -1.15
CA ASP A 121 9.70 18.49 -0.31
C ASP A 121 10.62 17.55 0.51
N ALA A 122 10.52 16.23 0.30
CA ALA A 122 11.49 15.26 0.80
C ALA A 122 12.90 15.52 0.23
N PRO A 123 13.97 15.52 1.04
CA PRO A 123 15.31 15.86 0.57
C PRO A 123 15.80 14.82 -0.45
N THR A 124 16.15 15.29 -1.64
CA THR A 124 16.72 14.46 -2.71
C THR A 124 17.98 13.76 -2.23
N GLN A 125 18.06 12.42 -2.40
CA GLN A 125 19.31 11.68 -2.27
C GLN A 125 20.29 12.08 -3.38
N ASP A 126 21.07 13.12 -3.13
CA ASP A 126 22.28 13.47 -3.89
C ASP A 126 23.50 13.49 -2.96
N SER A 127 23.67 12.38 -2.25
CA SER A 127 24.84 12.11 -1.40
C SER A 127 25.91 11.41 -2.24
N GLY A 128 26.72 12.19 -2.96
CA GLY A 128 27.82 11.67 -3.77
C GLY A 128 28.81 10.84 -2.95
N TYR A 129 28.90 9.54 -3.24
CA TYR A 129 29.83 8.63 -2.58
C TYR A 129 31.27 8.96 -2.99
N GLY A 130 32.02 9.59 -2.08
CA GLY A 130 33.43 9.90 -2.28
C GLY A 130 34.29 8.64 -2.34
N VAL A 131 34.93 8.40 -3.49
CA VAL A 131 35.88 7.30 -3.68
C VAL A 131 37.13 7.54 -2.82
N LEU A 132 37.52 6.55 -2.03
CA LEU A 132 38.79 6.54 -1.30
C LEU A 132 39.89 5.89 -2.16
N GLU A 133 40.81 6.71 -2.68
CA GLU A 133 42.11 6.25 -3.18
C GLU A 133 43.26 6.81 -2.34
N GLN A 134 44.42 6.14 -2.37
CA GLN A 134 45.48 6.32 -1.38
C GLN A 134 46.86 6.52 -2.04
N SER A 135 47.56 7.58 -1.63
CA SER A 135 48.95 7.93 -2.03
C SER A 135 49.11 8.45 -3.48
N SER A 136 50.15 9.21 -3.88
CA SER A 136 51.37 9.63 -3.16
C SER A 136 51.97 10.95 -3.71
N SER A 137 52.77 11.64 -2.87
CA SER A 137 53.80 12.64 -3.22
C SER A 137 53.41 14.02 -3.82
N SER A 138 54.18 15.05 -3.42
CA SER A 138 54.09 16.48 -3.82
C SER A 138 55.43 16.89 -4.53
N PRO A 139 55.81 18.18 -4.80
CA PRO A 139 55.18 19.50 -4.53
C PRO A 139 55.34 20.62 -5.61
N LYS A 140 54.89 21.85 -5.27
CA LYS A 140 55.14 23.18 -5.93
C LYS A 140 54.29 23.48 -7.18
N ALA A 141 53.81 24.70 -7.45
CA ALA A 141 53.71 25.99 -6.74
C ALA A 141 52.50 26.78 -7.35
N GLY A 142 52.01 27.94 -6.88
CA GLY A 142 52.30 28.81 -5.73
C GLY A 142 51.59 30.18 -5.87
N ALA A 143 51.39 30.90 -4.76
CA ALA A 143 50.95 32.31 -4.64
C ALA A 143 49.69 32.83 -5.41
N GLY A 144 48.68 33.32 -4.67
CA GLY A 144 47.55 34.08 -5.23
C GLY A 144 46.53 34.52 -4.18
N ARG A 145 46.69 35.72 -3.60
CA ARG A 145 45.88 36.20 -2.47
C ARG A 145 45.23 37.55 -2.78
N SER A 146 43.91 37.60 -2.90
CA SER A 146 43.05 38.76 -2.60
C SER A 146 41.58 38.39 -2.81
N GLY A 147 40.64 39.21 -2.30
CA GLY A 147 39.20 38.98 -2.47
C GLY A 147 38.37 40.20 -2.09
N PHE A 148 37.05 40.05 -2.24
CA PHE A 148 35.99 40.99 -1.86
C PHE A 148 35.91 42.34 -2.60
N ALA A 149 34.90 42.44 -3.47
CA ALA A 149 33.98 43.57 -3.52
C ALA A 149 32.58 43.03 -3.94
N GLY A 150 31.52 43.42 -3.22
CA GLY A 150 30.14 43.01 -3.53
C GLY A 150 29.38 44.05 -4.35
N PHE A 151 28.21 43.69 -4.89
CA PHE A 151 27.32 44.65 -5.56
C PHE A 151 25.84 44.37 -5.27
N ILE A 152 25.00 45.42 -5.30
CA ILE A 152 23.60 45.37 -4.84
C ILE A 152 22.60 45.54 -6.00
N ARG A 153 21.56 44.68 -5.96
CA ARG A 153 20.25 44.69 -6.66
C ARG A 153 19.90 45.93 -7.50
N ARG A 154 19.45 45.69 -8.75
CA ARG A 154 18.33 46.41 -9.41
C ARG A 154 17.42 45.40 -10.16
N LYS A 155 16.16 45.78 -10.42
CA LYS A 155 15.09 44.90 -10.95
C LYS A 155 15.03 44.90 -12.50
N PRO A 156 14.48 43.84 -13.14
CA PRO A 156 14.42 43.73 -14.61
C PRO A 156 13.16 44.37 -15.21
N VAL A 157 13.33 45.21 -16.23
CA VAL A 157 12.25 45.67 -17.14
C VAL A 157 12.80 45.79 -18.56
N PHE A 158 13.02 44.67 -19.25
CA PHE A 158 13.42 44.67 -20.67
C PHE A 158 13.06 43.39 -21.46
N LEU A 159 12.81 42.24 -20.82
CA LEU A 159 12.53 40.98 -21.52
C LEU A 159 11.13 40.90 -22.15
N SER A 160 10.14 41.62 -21.60
CA SER A 160 8.73 41.50 -22.02
C SER A 160 8.42 41.99 -23.45
N LEU A 161 9.30 42.79 -24.05
CA LEU A 161 9.11 43.33 -25.40
C LEU A 161 9.48 42.34 -26.52
N ILE A 162 10.34 41.37 -26.25
CA ILE A 162 10.80 40.40 -27.26
C ILE A 162 9.73 39.31 -27.50
N ALA A 163 9.05 38.86 -26.44
CA ALA A 163 8.01 37.84 -26.55
C ALA A 163 6.80 38.28 -27.40
N LEU A 164 6.41 39.55 -27.30
CA LEU A 164 5.26 40.11 -28.04
C LEU A 164 5.48 40.16 -29.56
N LEU A 165 6.72 40.38 -30.02
CA LEU A 165 7.05 40.42 -31.45
C LEU A 165 6.99 39.05 -32.13
N ILE A 166 7.29 37.97 -31.40
CA ILE A 166 7.25 36.61 -31.94
C ILE A 166 5.80 36.14 -32.18
N LEU A 167 4.89 36.47 -31.25
CA LEU A 167 3.46 36.12 -31.38
C LEU A 167 2.78 36.86 -32.54
N ALA A 168 3.19 38.09 -32.83
CA ALA A 168 2.66 38.86 -33.97
C ALA A 168 3.00 38.24 -35.33
N ALA A 169 4.15 37.56 -35.46
CA ALA A 169 4.57 36.95 -36.72
C ALA A 169 3.77 35.66 -37.07
N ALA A 170 3.35 34.89 -36.06
CA ALA A 170 2.58 33.66 -36.27
C ALA A 170 1.13 33.91 -36.72
N GLY A 171 0.52 35.02 -36.27
CA GLY A 171 -0.91 35.31 -36.48
C GLY A 171 -1.35 35.60 -37.92
N VAL A 172 -0.42 35.80 -38.85
CA VAL A 172 -0.72 36.19 -40.25
C VAL A 172 -0.74 34.98 -41.22
N GLY A 173 -0.12 33.86 -40.84
CA GLY A 173 0.13 32.73 -41.76
C GLY A 173 -1.08 31.84 -42.11
N LEU A 174 -2.18 31.93 -41.36
CA LEU A 174 -3.36 31.04 -41.50
C LEU A 174 -4.61 31.76 -42.05
N GLY A 175 -4.47 32.97 -42.59
CA GLY A 175 -5.58 33.87 -42.93
C GLY A 175 -6.13 33.80 -44.38
N VAL A 176 -5.52 33.02 -45.29
CA VAL A 176 -5.94 32.96 -46.71
C VAL A 176 -5.79 31.53 -47.24
N GLY A 177 -6.90 30.83 -47.50
CA GLY A 177 -6.81 29.42 -47.96
C GLY A 177 -8.09 28.66 -48.33
N LEU A 178 -9.27 29.29 -48.37
CA LEU A 178 -10.53 28.61 -48.73
C LEU A 178 -11.31 29.34 -49.83
N THR A 179 -11.39 28.75 -51.02
CA THR A 179 -12.58 28.64 -51.92
C THR A 179 -12.17 28.18 -53.32
N LYS A 180 -13.11 27.52 -54.05
CA LYS A 180 -13.02 27.00 -55.44
C LYS A 180 -12.13 25.75 -55.61
N GLY A 181 -12.57 24.68 -56.30
CA GLY A 181 -13.94 24.37 -56.76
C GLY A 181 -14.06 23.20 -57.75
N LEU A 182 -15.11 22.39 -57.55
CA LEU A 182 -15.93 21.65 -58.54
C LEU A 182 -15.34 20.54 -59.46
N ALA A 183 -16.18 19.49 -59.57
CA ALA A 183 -16.52 18.69 -60.76
C ALA A 183 -15.65 17.48 -61.22
N ASN A 184 -16.19 16.29 -60.94
CA ASN A 184 -16.43 15.17 -61.86
C ASN A 184 -15.46 14.87 -63.02
N LYS A 185 -14.96 13.63 -63.04
CA LYS A 185 -15.05 12.78 -64.25
C LYS A 185 -15.26 11.30 -63.90
N LYS A 186 -16.10 10.64 -64.68
CA LYS A 186 -16.44 9.21 -64.58
C LYS A 186 -16.01 8.53 -65.88
N ALA A 187 -15.35 7.38 -65.79
CA ALA A 187 -15.03 6.51 -66.92
C ALA A 187 -15.11 5.04 -66.47
N THR A 188 -15.58 4.15 -67.34
CA THR A 188 -15.84 2.74 -67.00
C THR A 188 -15.61 1.86 -68.24
N THR A 189 -14.67 0.91 -68.14
CA THR A 189 -14.42 -0.24 -69.03
C THR A 189 -13.28 -1.05 -68.41
N GLY A 190 -13.21 -2.39 -68.49
CA GLY A 190 -14.12 -3.37 -69.10
C GLY A 190 -13.69 -4.80 -68.71
N VAL A 191 -14.49 -5.83 -69.03
CA VAL A 191 -14.28 -7.22 -68.56
C VAL A 191 -13.96 -8.18 -69.70
N THR A 192 -12.89 -8.98 -69.55
CA THR A 192 -12.59 -10.27 -70.20
C THR A 192 -11.49 -11.00 -69.39
N GLY A 193 -11.45 -12.32 -69.20
CA GLY A 193 -12.45 -13.37 -69.46
C GLY A 193 -11.83 -14.73 -69.86
N LEU A 194 -12.11 -15.81 -69.07
CA LEU A 194 -11.84 -17.25 -69.37
C LEU A 194 -10.34 -17.66 -69.42
N ALA A 195 -9.90 -18.91 -69.26
CA ALA A 195 -10.46 -20.25 -68.91
C ALA A 195 -9.42 -20.96 -67.99
N ASP A 196 -9.67 -21.90 -67.07
CA ASP A 196 -10.63 -23.04 -66.92
C ASP A 196 -10.12 -24.41 -67.45
N SER A 197 -10.08 -25.43 -66.57
CA SER A 197 -9.90 -26.86 -66.88
C SER A 197 -10.19 -27.82 -65.69
N ASP A 198 -11.08 -28.80 -65.94
CA ASP A 198 -11.55 -29.93 -65.11
C ASP A 198 -10.52 -30.70 -64.22
N GLY A 199 -10.93 -31.49 -63.20
CA GLY A 199 -12.29 -31.71 -62.64
C GLY A 199 -12.59 -33.17 -62.17
N LYS A 200 -13.79 -33.35 -61.56
CA LYS A 200 -14.54 -34.62 -61.28
C LYS A 200 -14.00 -35.52 -60.12
N THR A 201 -14.82 -36.30 -59.37
CA THR A 201 -16.26 -36.67 -59.49
C THR A 201 -16.92 -36.96 -58.11
N SER A 202 -18.26 -36.89 -58.02
CA SER A 202 -19.12 -37.37 -56.91
C SER A 202 -19.88 -38.66 -57.31
N PRO A 203 -20.81 -39.29 -56.51
CA PRO A 203 -22.20 -38.76 -56.37
C PRO A 203 -23.07 -39.15 -55.12
N GLY A 204 -24.16 -38.39 -54.88
CA GLY A 204 -25.43 -38.85 -54.25
C GLY A 204 -25.59 -38.71 -52.71
N GLY A 205 -26.77 -38.37 -52.15
CA GLY A 205 -28.02 -37.88 -52.77
C GLY A 205 -29.25 -37.74 -51.82
N SER A 206 -30.22 -36.90 -52.21
CA SER A 206 -31.63 -36.79 -51.74
C SER A 206 -32.03 -36.24 -50.35
N SER A 207 -32.42 -34.96 -50.33
CA SER A 207 -33.68 -34.37 -49.79
C SER A 207 -34.44 -34.96 -48.57
N GLY A 208 -34.75 -34.09 -47.59
CA GLY A 208 -35.83 -34.25 -46.61
C GLY A 208 -36.16 -32.91 -45.91
N SER A 209 -37.41 -32.68 -45.47
CA SER A 209 -37.87 -31.40 -44.89
C SER A 209 -38.56 -31.59 -43.53
N GLY A 210 -38.29 -30.72 -42.55
CA GLY A 210 -39.16 -30.56 -41.38
C GLY A 210 -38.54 -30.03 -40.08
N HIS A 211 -39.12 -28.94 -39.57
CA HIS A 211 -39.34 -28.59 -38.15
C HIS A 211 -38.20 -28.16 -37.19
N ASN A 212 -38.53 -27.10 -36.44
CA ASN A 212 -38.22 -26.76 -35.05
C ASN A 212 -36.79 -26.88 -34.47
N GLY A 213 -36.23 -25.70 -34.18
CA GLY A 213 -35.93 -25.28 -32.80
C GLY A 213 -35.14 -26.23 -31.89
N GLY A 214 -33.82 -26.04 -31.85
CA GLY A 214 -32.94 -26.62 -30.83
C GLY A 214 -31.80 -25.67 -30.50
N SER A 215 -31.73 -25.21 -29.24
CA SER A 215 -30.54 -24.50 -28.74
C SER A 215 -29.44 -25.51 -28.48
N SER A 216 -28.39 -25.50 -29.29
CA SER A 216 -27.22 -26.36 -29.11
C SER A 216 -26.34 -25.83 -27.99
N GLY A 217 -26.68 -26.18 -26.74
CA GLY A 217 -25.89 -25.81 -25.57
C GLY A 217 -24.47 -26.35 -25.67
N SER A 218 -23.49 -25.45 -25.80
CA SER A 218 -22.09 -25.78 -25.61
C SER A 218 -21.89 -26.21 -24.15
N THR A 219 -21.57 -27.48 -23.93
CA THR A 219 -21.27 -27.98 -22.58
C THR A 219 -19.99 -27.32 -22.09
N ALA A 220 -20.15 -26.30 -21.24
CA ALA A 220 -19.07 -25.82 -20.40
C ALA A 220 -18.47 -27.00 -19.61
N PRO A 221 -17.16 -26.99 -19.30
CA PRO A 221 -16.60 -27.94 -18.34
C PRO A 221 -17.43 -27.89 -17.06
N LYS A 222 -17.85 -29.06 -16.55
CA LYS A 222 -18.43 -29.09 -15.20
C LYS A 222 -17.40 -28.51 -14.24
N LEU A 223 -17.81 -27.53 -13.43
CA LEU A 223 -17.02 -27.20 -12.24
C LEU A 223 -16.87 -28.47 -11.42
N ASP A 224 -15.64 -28.78 -11.01
CA ASP A 224 -15.44 -29.65 -9.88
C ASP A 224 -15.98 -28.92 -8.65
N SER A 225 -17.06 -29.45 -8.06
CA SER A 225 -17.66 -28.92 -6.85
C SER A 225 -16.97 -29.41 -5.57
N SER A 226 -15.77 -30.00 -5.68
CA SER A 226 -14.88 -30.32 -4.57
C SER A 226 -13.66 -29.39 -4.56
N GLY A 227 -13.47 -28.66 -3.45
CA GLY A 227 -12.34 -27.74 -3.29
C GLY A 227 -12.65 -26.51 -2.41
N ASN A 228 -12.77 -26.64 -1.09
CA ASN A 228 -12.62 -27.82 -0.22
C ASN A 228 -13.68 -27.79 0.89
N ASP A 229 -13.96 -28.93 1.50
CA ASP A 229 -14.45 -28.92 2.89
C ASP A 229 -13.32 -28.34 3.77
N PRO A 230 -13.56 -27.28 4.58
CA PRO A 230 -12.55 -26.74 5.50
C PRO A 230 -11.94 -27.76 6.46
N SER A 231 -12.58 -28.92 6.67
CA SER A 231 -12.01 -30.03 7.44
C SER A 231 -10.74 -30.66 6.82
N ASN A 232 -10.54 -30.53 5.50
CA ASN A 232 -9.54 -31.26 4.73
C ASN A 232 -8.39 -30.38 4.18
N ILE A 233 -8.21 -29.17 4.70
CA ILE A 233 -7.08 -28.30 4.32
C ILE A 233 -5.76 -28.90 4.80
N LYS A 234 -4.87 -29.23 3.85
CA LYS A 234 -3.50 -29.62 4.13
C LYS A 234 -2.68 -28.35 4.39
N PRO A 235 -2.10 -28.16 5.59
CA PRO A 235 -1.32 -26.96 5.86
C PRO A 235 -0.11 -26.86 4.92
N PHE A 236 0.15 -25.65 4.44
CA PHE A 236 1.41 -25.33 3.77
C PHE A 236 2.57 -25.33 4.78
N ALA A 237 3.77 -25.69 4.33
CA ALA A 237 4.98 -25.47 5.12
C ALA A 237 5.21 -23.95 5.36
N PRO A 238 5.90 -23.53 6.44
CA PRO A 238 6.35 -22.15 6.60
C PRO A 238 7.16 -21.69 5.38
N TRP A 239 7.02 -20.43 4.98
CA TRP A 239 7.86 -19.85 3.93
C TRP A 239 9.19 -19.39 4.55
N ASN A 240 10.32 -19.78 3.96
CA ASN A 240 11.62 -19.30 4.42
C ASN A 240 12.08 -18.08 3.61
N TYR A 241 12.10 -16.91 4.24
CA TYR A 241 12.57 -15.67 3.61
C TYR A 241 14.11 -15.58 3.49
N SER A 242 14.87 -16.40 4.23
CA SER A 242 16.34 -16.46 4.10
C SER A 242 16.84 -17.45 3.05
N ASP A 243 15.97 -18.28 2.46
CA ASP A 243 16.38 -19.21 1.39
C ASP A 243 16.70 -18.41 0.10
N PRO A 244 17.94 -18.46 -0.42
CA PRO A 244 18.28 -17.77 -1.66
C PRO A 244 17.48 -18.28 -2.88
N GLN A 245 16.90 -19.49 -2.85
CA GLN A 245 16.04 -20.01 -3.92
C GLN A 245 14.58 -19.57 -3.81
N ALA A 246 14.08 -19.30 -2.60
CA ALA A 246 12.73 -18.79 -2.38
C ALA A 246 12.66 -17.30 -2.74
N LYS A 247 11.73 -16.91 -3.62
CA LYS A 247 11.56 -15.51 -4.05
C LYS A 247 10.11 -15.08 -4.04
N VAL A 248 9.85 -13.95 -3.37
CA VAL A 248 8.58 -13.24 -3.35
C VAL A 248 8.39 -12.55 -4.71
N ILE A 249 7.35 -12.97 -5.42
CA ILE A 249 6.75 -12.21 -6.52
C ILE A 249 5.35 -11.88 -6.03
N GLY A 250 5.08 -10.63 -5.68
CA GLY A 250 3.82 -10.26 -5.07
C GLY A 250 3.12 -9.08 -5.70
N VAL A 251 1.86 -8.91 -5.30
CA VAL A 251 1.07 -7.70 -5.52
C VAL A 251 0.33 -7.32 -4.24
N SER A 252 -0.01 -6.05 -4.07
CA SER A 252 -0.88 -5.58 -2.98
C SER A 252 -2.36 -5.55 -3.38
N LEU A 253 -3.25 -5.59 -2.40
CA LEU A 253 -4.69 -5.31 -2.52
C LEU A 253 -5.03 -3.93 -1.93
N GLY A 254 -4.26 -2.90 -2.30
CA GLY A 254 -4.49 -1.50 -1.95
C GLY A 254 -5.85 -1.00 -2.44
N GLY A 255 -6.39 0.00 -1.74
CA GLY A 255 -7.74 0.52 -1.94
C GLY A 255 -8.89 -0.47 -1.64
N TRP A 256 -8.63 -1.67 -1.09
CA TRP A 256 -9.67 -2.71 -0.85
C TRP A 256 -10.33 -2.61 0.53
N LEU A 257 -9.69 -3.18 1.57
CA LEU A 257 -10.18 -3.17 2.96
C LEU A 257 -9.71 -1.93 3.75
N VAL A 258 -8.96 -1.05 3.09
CA VAL A 258 -8.69 0.33 3.48
C VAL A 258 -8.86 1.17 2.21
N LEU A 259 -9.71 2.21 2.24
CA LEU A 259 -9.97 3.05 1.07
C LEU A 259 -8.91 4.14 0.89
N GLU A 260 -8.47 4.32 -0.36
CA GLU A 260 -7.60 5.40 -0.79
C GLU A 260 -8.26 6.14 -1.96
N ARG A 261 -8.58 7.42 -1.78
CA ARG A 261 -9.34 8.22 -2.77
C ARG A 261 -8.64 8.26 -4.13
N TRP A 262 -7.31 8.38 -4.15
CA TRP A 262 -6.54 8.46 -5.40
C TRP A 262 -6.62 7.20 -6.29
N MET A 263 -7.02 6.03 -5.73
CA MET A 263 -7.18 4.79 -6.50
C MET A 263 -8.49 4.71 -7.28
N TYR A 264 -9.57 5.32 -6.80
CA TYR A 264 -10.89 5.31 -7.45
C TYR A 264 -11.70 6.60 -7.21
N GLU A 265 -11.09 7.74 -7.53
CA GLU A 265 -11.58 9.06 -7.13
C GLU A 265 -13.01 9.39 -7.61
N ASP A 266 -13.39 8.99 -8.83
CA ASP A 266 -14.72 9.27 -9.37
C ASP A 266 -15.85 8.59 -8.57
N TRP A 267 -15.67 7.33 -8.18
CA TRP A 267 -16.63 6.63 -7.31
C TRP A 267 -16.61 7.19 -5.88
N PHE A 268 -15.41 7.47 -5.37
CA PHE A 268 -15.21 7.97 -4.02
C PHE A 268 -15.93 9.32 -3.81
N THR A 269 -15.66 10.28 -4.71
CA THR A 269 -16.23 11.64 -4.65
C THR A 269 -17.71 11.70 -5.03
N ALA A 270 -18.18 10.85 -5.96
CA ALA A 270 -19.60 10.77 -6.28
C ALA A 270 -20.48 10.26 -5.11
N ASN A 271 -19.91 9.51 -4.17
CA ASN A 271 -20.61 9.01 -2.99
C ASN A 271 -20.40 9.88 -1.74
N ALA A 272 -19.17 10.31 -1.47
CA ALA A 272 -18.79 11.00 -0.22
C ALA A 272 -18.58 12.52 -0.35
N GLY A 273 -18.64 13.08 -1.56
CA GLY A 273 -18.38 14.49 -1.82
C GLY A 273 -16.91 14.80 -2.16
N ASN A 274 -16.67 16.00 -2.67
CA ASN A 274 -15.36 16.46 -3.12
C ASN A 274 -14.40 16.81 -1.98
N ASP A 275 -14.93 16.95 -0.76
CA ASP A 275 -14.25 17.27 0.49
C ASP A 275 -13.78 16.04 1.27
N ALA A 276 -14.32 14.85 1.00
CA ALA A 276 -13.84 13.61 1.59
C ALA A 276 -12.46 13.22 1.03
N LEU A 277 -11.48 12.95 1.89
CA LEU A 277 -10.08 12.68 1.51
C LEU A 277 -9.62 11.24 1.80
N ASP A 278 -10.33 10.54 2.68
CA ASP A 278 -9.89 9.32 3.38
C ASP A 278 -11.09 8.47 3.81
N GLU A 279 -10.86 7.23 4.27
CA GLU A 279 -11.97 6.36 4.70
C GLU A 279 -12.77 6.96 5.87
N TRP A 280 -12.11 7.69 6.78
CA TRP A 280 -12.77 8.43 7.86
C TRP A 280 -13.87 9.36 7.33
N SER A 281 -13.52 10.28 6.43
CA SER A 281 -14.46 11.25 5.84
C SER A 281 -15.43 10.60 4.84
N PHE A 282 -15.03 9.53 4.15
CA PHE A 282 -15.94 8.72 3.33
C PHE A 282 -17.10 8.18 4.16
N VAL A 283 -16.80 7.52 5.29
CA VAL A 283 -17.82 6.93 6.16
C VAL A 283 -18.62 8.00 6.91
N ALA A 284 -17.97 9.09 7.34
CA ALA A 284 -18.67 10.21 7.97
C ALA A 284 -19.68 10.89 7.02
N ASN A 285 -19.29 11.17 5.77
CA ASN A 285 -20.14 11.87 4.79
C ASN A 285 -21.24 10.97 4.21
N THR A 286 -20.96 9.67 3.98
CA THR A 286 -21.98 8.71 3.50
C THR A 286 -22.91 8.19 4.61
N GLY A 287 -22.48 8.27 5.87
CA GLY A 287 -23.26 7.97 7.06
C GLY A 287 -23.94 6.61 7.01
N LYS A 288 -25.28 6.59 7.07
CA LYS A 288 -26.06 5.34 7.06
C LYS A 288 -25.90 4.49 5.79
N ASN A 289 -25.41 5.06 4.69
CA ASN A 289 -25.19 4.30 3.45
C ASN A 289 -23.78 3.70 3.34
N ALA A 290 -22.85 4.06 4.24
CA ALA A 290 -21.45 3.61 4.20
C ALA A 290 -21.32 2.08 4.09
N ALA A 291 -22.10 1.33 4.88
CA ALA A 291 -22.07 -0.12 4.88
C ALA A 291 -22.49 -0.76 3.55
N ASN A 292 -23.49 -0.20 2.87
CA ASN A 292 -23.92 -0.71 1.55
C ASN A 292 -22.86 -0.45 0.48
N LEU A 293 -22.27 0.76 0.49
CA LEU A 293 -21.25 1.18 -0.47
C LEU A 293 -19.95 0.39 -0.29
N LEU A 294 -19.54 0.18 0.95
CA LEU A 294 -18.34 -0.58 1.29
C LEU A 294 -18.52 -2.07 1.02
N GLU A 295 -19.67 -2.68 1.33
CA GLU A 295 -19.95 -4.08 0.95
C GLU A 295 -19.95 -4.26 -0.58
N GLN A 296 -20.56 -3.34 -1.33
CA GLN A 296 -20.52 -3.36 -2.80
C GLN A 296 -19.08 -3.24 -3.32
N HIS A 297 -18.24 -2.41 -2.69
CA HIS A 297 -16.84 -2.24 -3.06
C HIS A 297 -16.00 -3.49 -2.74
N TRP A 298 -16.07 -4.00 -1.50
CA TRP A 298 -15.30 -5.18 -1.07
C TRP A 298 -15.61 -6.41 -1.92
N SER A 299 -16.89 -6.62 -2.27
CA SER A 299 -17.37 -7.75 -3.08
C SER A 299 -17.08 -7.64 -4.59
N THR A 300 -16.55 -6.52 -5.09
CA THR A 300 -16.30 -6.31 -6.53
C THR A 300 -14.90 -5.78 -6.89
N TRP A 301 -14.19 -5.15 -5.96
CA TRP A 301 -12.82 -4.64 -6.18
C TRP A 301 -11.79 -5.76 -6.32
N VAL A 302 -12.00 -6.91 -5.68
CA VAL A 302 -11.13 -8.10 -5.76
C VAL A 302 -11.98 -9.32 -6.10
N ASN A 303 -11.56 -10.11 -7.09
CA ASN A 303 -12.36 -11.18 -7.70
C ASN A 303 -11.52 -12.47 -7.79
N GLU A 304 -12.13 -13.66 -7.70
CA GLU A 304 -11.37 -14.92 -7.77
C GLU A 304 -10.53 -15.06 -9.06
N SER A 305 -11.03 -14.53 -10.19
CA SER A 305 -10.32 -14.51 -11.48
C SER A 305 -9.08 -13.62 -11.54
N ASP A 306 -8.95 -12.65 -10.62
CA ASP A 306 -7.73 -11.83 -10.52
C ASP A 306 -6.54 -12.73 -10.16
N PHE A 307 -6.74 -13.70 -9.26
CA PHE A 307 -5.69 -14.60 -8.79
C PHE A 307 -5.20 -15.57 -9.89
N ASP A 308 -6.04 -15.93 -10.87
CA ASP A 308 -5.59 -16.68 -12.05
C ASP A 308 -4.76 -15.80 -13.01
N THR A 309 -5.11 -14.52 -13.14
CA THR A 309 -4.36 -13.54 -13.93
C THR A 309 -2.98 -13.30 -13.32
N LEU A 310 -2.91 -13.10 -11.99
CA LEU A 310 -1.69 -12.94 -11.21
C LEU A 310 -0.82 -14.21 -11.25
N LEU A 311 -1.40 -15.40 -11.09
CA LEU A 311 -0.69 -16.67 -11.19
C LEU A 311 -0.01 -16.84 -12.56
N SER A 312 -0.63 -16.35 -13.64
CA SER A 312 -0.09 -16.45 -15.00
C SER A 312 1.22 -15.69 -15.23
N VAL A 313 1.58 -14.76 -14.34
CA VAL A 313 2.87 -14.03 -14.33
C VAL A 313 3.74 -14.36 -13.10
N GLY A 314 3.44 -15.47 -12.42
CA GLY A 314 4.28 -16.03 -11.36
C GLY A 314 4.08 -15.43 -9.97
N VAL A 315 3.04 -14.62 -9.75
CA VAL A 315 2.71 -14.10 -8.42
C VAL A 315 2.46 -15.25 -7.45
N ASN A 316 3.15 -15.20 -6.31
CA ASN A 316 3.10 -16.20 -5.25
C ASN A 316 2.83 -15.60 -3.86
N HIS A 317 2.87 -14.27 -3.72
CA HIS A 317 2.49 -13.55 -2.50
C HIS A 317 1.44 -12.48 -2.78
N ILE A 318 0.55 -12.23 -1.83
CA ILE A 318 -0.41 -11.13 -1.85
C ILE A 318 -0.23 -10.35 -0.54
N ARG A 319 -0.03 -9.04 -0.62
CA ARG A 319 -0.08 -8.14 0.55
C ARG A 319 -1.50 -7.61 0.69
N ILE A 320 -2.05 -7.69 1.89
CA ILE A 320 -3.43 -7.30 2.16
C ILE A 320 -3.44 -6.19 3.21
N PRO A 321 -3.57 -4.92 2.78
CA PRO A 321 -3.85 -3.79 3.66
C PRO A 321 -5.11 -4.01 4.51
N LEU A 322 -5.02 -3.77 5.81
CA LEU A 322 -6.09 -3.94 6.77
C LEU A 322 -6.09 -2.83 7.82
N GLY A 323 -7.27 -2.29 8.14
CA GLY A 323 -7.43 -1.24 9.15
C GLY A 323 -7.74 -1.78 10.55
N PHE A 324 -7.27 -1.09 11.59
CA PHE A 324 -7.44 -1.48 13.00
C PHE A 324 -8.90 -1.68 13.42
N TRP A 325 -9.84 -0.98 12.76
CA TRP A 325 -11.28 -1.07 13.03
C TRP A 325 -11.85 -2.47 12.80
N THR A 326 -11.20 -3.29 11.97
CA THR A 326 -11.55 -4.71 11.79
C THR A 326 -11.21 -5.57 13.02
N MET A 327 -10.22 -5.17 13.82
CA MET A 327 -9.66 -5.95 14.93
C MET A 327 -10.08 -5.45 16.33
N ILE A 328 -10.41 -4.16 16.49
CA ILE A 328 -10.87 -3.59 17.76
C ILE A 328 -12.04 -2.62 17.55
N PRO A 329 -12.88 -2.37 18.58
CA PRO A 329 -13.90 -1.33 18.53
C PRO A 329 -13.33 0.08 18.23
N THR A 330 -14.13 0.86 17.51
CA THR A 330 -13.92 2.30 17.32
C THR A 330 -14.17 3.08 18.61
N THR A 331 -13.48 4.21 18.77
CA THR A 331 -13.51 5.08 19.96
C THR A 331 -13.42 6.55 19.57
N GLY A 332 -13.75 7.47 20.47
CA GLY A 332 -13.47 8.91 20.28
C GLY A 332 -14.22 9.60 19.12
N GLY A 333 -15.20 8.94 18.48
CA GLY A 333 -15.88 9.43 17.28
C GLY A 333 -15.32 8.89 15.96
N GLU A 334 -14.38 7.94 16.00
CA GLU A 334 -13.95 7.16 14.84
C GLU A 334 -15.16 6.56 14.09
N PRO A 335 -15.40 6.95 12.81
CA PRO A 335 -16.64 6.62 12.12
C PRO A 335 -16.62 5.22 11.47
N TYR A 336 -15.44 4.59 11.36
CA TYR A 336 -15.23 3.34 10.63
C TYR A 336 -16.21 2.23 11.01
N ILE A 337 -16.64 1.45 10.01
CA ILE A 337 -17.51 0.29 10.21
C ILE A 337 -16.70 -1.01 10.33
N ASN A 338 -17.18 -1.94 11.14
CA ASN A 338 -16.69 -3.32 11.18
C ASN A 338 -17.89 -4.25 10.94
N THR A 339 -17.83 -5.01 9.84
CA THR A 339 -18.94 -5.83 9.33
C THR A 339 -18.40 -7.10 8.67
N THR A 340 -18.26 -7.10 7.35
CA THR A 340 -17.95 -8.27 6.50
C THR A 340 -16.49 -8.34 6.05
N GLN A 341 -15.65 -7.35 6.37
CA GLN A 341 -14.26 -7.28 5.89
C GLN A 341 -13.44 -8.55 6.16
N LEU A 342 -13.67 -9.20 7.30
CA LEU A 342 -12.98 -10.43 7.67
C LEU A 342 -13.55 -11.69 7.00
N ASP A 343 -14.82 -11.67 6.58
CA ASP A 343 -15.41 -12.75 5.76
C ASP A 343 -14.89 -12.68 4.32
N HIS A 344 -14.79 -11.47 3.75
CA HIS A 344 -14.14 -11.21 2.46
C HIS A 344 -12.65 -11.60 2.49
N LEU A 345 -11.94 -11.30 3.59
CA LEU A 345 -10.55 -11.71 3.78
C LEU A 345 -10.39 -13.24 3.85
N GLU A 346 -11.22 -13.93 4.63
CA GLU A 346 -11.25 -15.39 4.72
C GLU A 346 -11.55 -16.05 3.36
N GLN A 347 -12.44 -15.45 2.56
CA GLN A 347 -12.72 -15.89 1.18
C GLN A 347 -11.49 -15.76 0.28
N VAL A 348 -10.79 -14.62 0.32
CA VAL A 348 -9.53 -14.41 -0.42
C VAL A 348 -8.43 -15.38 0.00
N LEU A 349 -8.28 -15.67 1.31
CA LEU A 349 -7.34 -16.69 1.77
C LEU A 349 -7.67 -18.08 1.19
N GLY A 350 -8.97 -18.39 1.01
CA GLY A 350 -9.42 -19.59 0.30
C GLY A 350 -9.05 -19.61 -1.19
N TRP A 351 -9.22 -18.50 -1.91
CA TRP A 351 -8.81 -18.36 -3.31
C TRP A 351 -7.29 -18.49 -3.51
N MET A 352 -6.52 -17.96 -2.55
CA MET A 352 -5.06 -18.08 -2.50
C MET A 352 -4.61 -19.50 -2.17
N TYR A 353 -5.31 -20.20 -1.27
CA TYR A 353 -5.03 -21.60 -0.94
C TYR A 353 -5.14 -22.51 -2.16
N LYS A 354 -6.20 -22.36 -2.98
CA LYS A 354 -6.37 -23.11 -4.25
C LYS A 354 -5.19 -22.95 -5.21
N ARG A 355 -4.43 -21.85 -5.09
CA ARG A 355 -3.36 -21.42 -6.02
C ARG A 355 -1.96 -21.48 -5.40
N ASN A 356 -1.81 -22.04 -4.20
CA ASN A 356 -0.54 -22.11 -3.44
C ASN A 356 0.13 -20.74 -3.21
N MET A 357 -0.66 -19.67 -3.16
CA MET A 357 -0.20 -18.31 -2.85
C MET A 357 -0.10 -18.09 -1.33
N ARG A 358 0.66 -17.07 -0.92
CA ARG A 358 0.87 -16.69 0.48
C ARG A 358 0.39 -15.27 0.79
N ALA A 359 -0.13 -15.07 1.99
CA ALA A 359 -0.59 -13.77 2.46
C ALA A 359 0.42 -13.13 3.41
N LEU A 360 0.75 -11.87 3.13
CA LEU A 360 1.18 -10.89 4.11
C LEU A 360 -0.06 -10.11 4.55
N ILE A 361 -0.47 -10.25 5.81
CA ILE A 361 -1.46 -9.33 6.39
C ILE A 361 -0.73 -8.09 6.87
N ASP A 362 -1.12 -6.92 6.37
CA ASP A 362 -0.47 -5.65 6.69
C ASP A 362 -1.43 -4.74 7.47
N MET A 363 -1.06 -4.39 8.70
CA MET A 363 -1.81 -3.42 9.50
C MET A 363 -1.55 -2.01 8.98
N HIS A 364 -2.25 -1.70 7.90
CA HIS A 364 -2.02 -0.53 7.05
C HIS A 364 -2.51 0.77 7.69
N ALA A 365 -3.55 0.69 8.52
CA ALA A 365 -4.08 1.80 9.29
C ALA A 365 -4.15 1.45 10.77
N MET A 366 -3.41 2.19 11.61
CA MET A 366 -3.33 1.99 13.06
C MET A 366 -4.07 3.07 13.86
N PRO A 367 -4.47 2.80 15.12
CA PRO A 367 -5.25 3.72 15.95
C PRO A 367 -4.65 5.13 16.00
N GLY A 368 -5.43 6.14 15.62
CA GLY A 368 -4.99 7.54 15.61
C GLY A 368 -4.01 7.95 14.50
N SER A 369 -3.81 7.12 13.46
CA SER A 369 -2.89 7.33 12.33
C SER A 369 -1.40 7.38 12.68
N GLN A 370 -0.59 6.60 11.95
CA GLN A 370 0.86 6.50 12.12
C GLN A 370 1.67 7.40 11.17
N ASN A 371 1.09 7.87 10.07
CA ASN A 371 1.76 8.69 9.04
C ASN A 371 1.02 9.99 8.66
N GLY A 372 -0.29 10.07 8.91
CA GLY A 372 -1.12 11.24 8.62
C GLY A 372 -1.64 11.32 7.19
N ASP A 373 -1.58 10.21 6.44
CA ASP A 373 -2.07 10.09 5.07
C ASP A 373 -3.32 9.19 4.96
N GLN A 374 -4.04 9.28 3.85
CA GLN A 374 -5.25 8.50 3.55
C GLN A 374 -5.01 6.98 3.61
N SER A 375 -3.79 6.51 3.30
CA SER A 375 -3.36 5.11 3.50
C SER A 375 -3.54 4.61 4.95
N SER A 376 -3.45 5.49 5.94
CA SER A 376 -3.72 5.18 7.34
C SER A 376 -5.20 5.33 7.75
N GLY A 377 -6.12 5.41 6.78
CA GLY A 377 -7.56 5.62 7.00
C GLY A 377 -7.95 7.06 7.36
N HIS A 378 -7.01 7.89 7.84
CA HIS A 378 -7.29 9.28 8.20
C HIS A 378 -6.11 10.25 7.96
N VAL A 379 -6.35 11.26 7.11
CA VAL A 379 -5.48 12.42 6.88
C VAL A 379 -5.54 13.35 8.10
N SER A 380 -4.54 13.24 8.97
CA SER A 380 -4.52 13.91 10.27
C SER A 380 -3.08 14.16 10.76
N THR A 381 -2.91 14.88 11.86
CA THR A 381 -1.64 14.84 12.61
C THR A 381 -1.48 13.43 13.21
N PRO A 382 -0.35 12.71 12.98
CA PRO A 382 -0.20 11.34 13.46
C PRO A 382 -0.23 11.22 14.99
N GLY A 383 -1.29 10.59 15.51
CA GLY A 383 -1.58 10.38 16.92
C GLY A 383 -1.29 8.97 17.44
N TRP A 384 -0.90 8.03 16.56
CA TRP A 384 -0.56 6.64 16.90
C TRP A 384 0.53 6.47 17.97
N PHE A 385 1.37 7.49 18.13
CA PHE A 385 2.49 7.52 19.08
C PHE A 385 2.07 7.80 20.53
N SER A 386 0.78 8.08 20.81
CA SER A 386 0.27 8.22 22.17
C SER A 386 0.22 6.87 22.91
N GLN A 387 0.35 6.88 24.24
CA GLN A 387 0.30 5.66 25.05
C GLN A 387 -1.00 4.87 24.86
N ASP A 388 -2.14 5.56 24.74
CA ASP A 388 -3.44 4.92 24.56
C ASP A 388 -3.55 4.26 23.18
N ASN A 389 -3.09 4.92 22.11
CA ASN A 389 -3.09 4.32 20.78
C ASN A 389 -2.06 3.17 20.67
N GLN A 390 -0.95 3.23 21.40
CA GLN A 390 -0.03 2.10 21.54
C GLN A 390 -0.66 0.91 22.26
N ALA A 391 -1.42 1.12 23.34
CA ALA A 391 -2.15 0.04 24.03
C ALA A 391 -3.27 -0.57 23.17
N ARG A 392 -3.98 0.27 22.40
CA ARG A 392 -4.93 -0.20 21.36
C ARG A 392 -4.21 -1.01 20.28
N SER A 393 -3.03 -0.57 19.83
CA SER A 393 -2.22 -1.25 18.83
C SER A 393 -1.72 -2.62 19.27
N ASP A 394 -1.29 -2.77 20.53
CA ASP A 394 -0.91 -4.07 21.08
C ASP A 394 -2.09 -5.05 21.06
N THR A 395 -3.30 -4.55 21.33
CA THR A 395 -4.56 -5.31 21.28
C THR A 395 -4.95 -5.72 19.86
N VAL A 396 -4.75 -4.83 18.87
CA VAL A 396 -4.95 -5.11 17.44
C VAL A 396 -4.11 -6.31 16.99
N ILE A 397 -2.83 -6.36 17.40
CA ILE A 397 -1.93 -7.47 17.03
C ILE A 397 -2.30 -8.78 17.73
N ASP A 398 -2.73 -8.74 19.00
CA ASP A 398 -3.22 -9.94 19.70
C ASP A 398 -4.51 -10.49 19.05
N ASN A 399 -5.44 -9.61 18.66
CA ASN A 399 -6.68 -9.99 17.99
C ASN A 399 -6.42 -10.51 16.56
N LEU A 400 -5.51 -9.90 15.80
CA LEU A 400 -5.08 -10.41 14.48
C LEU A 400 -4.48 -11.81 14.60
N ILE A 401 -3.55 -12.02 15.54
CA ILE A 401 -2.93 -13.33 15.78
C ILE A 401 -3.99 -14.38 16.17
N SER A 402 -4.99 -14.00 16.96
CA SER A 402 -6.12 -14.85 17.34
C SER A 402 -6.99 -15.21 16.13
N TRP A 403 -7.39 -14.21 15.34
CA TRP A 403 -8.21 -14.39 14.14
C TRP A 403 -7.53 -15.30 13.10
N VAL A 404 -6.27 -15.02 12.75
CA VAL A 404 -5.51 -15.87 11.82
C VAL A 404 -5.37 -17.29 12.35
N ASN A 405 -5.13 -17.49 13.66
CA ASN A 405 -5.05 -18.84 14.22
C ASN A 405 -6.38 -19.61 14.24
N ALA A 406 -7.51 -18.90 14.24
CA ALA A 406 -8.85 -19.46 14.11
C ALA A 406 -9.30 -19.68 12.65
N SER A 407 -8.54 -19.19 11.66
CA SER A 407 -8.79 -19.44 10.24
C SER A 407 -8.38 -20.87 9.85
N PRO A 408 -9.27 -21.68 9.22
CA PRO A 408 -8.87 -22.90 8.51
C PRO A 408 -7.76 -22.68 7.47
N TYR A 409 -7.64 -21.48 6.88
CA TYR A 409 -6.62 -21.16 5.88
C TYR A 409 -5.29 -20.63 6.47
N LYS A 410 -5.06 -20.70 7.78
CA LYS A 410 -3.96 -19.99 8.45
C LYS A 410 -2.54 -20.19 7.89
N SER A 411 -2.24 -21.32 7.23
CA SER A 411 -0.93 -21.55 6.59
C SER A 411 -0.72 -20.79 5.27
N VAL A 412 -1.78 -20.20 4.72
CA VAL A 412 -1.70 -19.21 3.63
C VAL A 412 -0.99 -17.96 4.15
N VAL A 413 -1.31 -17.50 5.36
CA VAL A 413 -0.60 -16.39 6.01
C VAL A 413 0.82 -16.84 6.35
N SER A 414 1.81 -16.22 5.70
CA SER A 414 3.23 -16.47 5.93
C SER A 414 3.87 -15.38 6.80
N SER A 415 3.28 -14.19 6.82
CA SER A 415 3.82 -13.02 7.49
C SER A 415 2.75 -12.02 7.93
N ILE A 416 3.11 -11.22 8.93
CA ILE A 416 2.35 -10.07 9.42
C ILE A 416 3.28 -8.86 9.40
N ALA A 417 2.81 -7.74 8.82
CA ALA A 417 3.38 -6.42 9.07
C ALA A 417 2.55 -5.73 10.17
N PRO A 418 3.15 -5.39 11.33
CA PRO A 418 2.39 -4.91 12.48
C PRO A 418 2.01 -3.43 12.41
N VAL A 419 2.60 -2.69 11.46
CA VAL A 419 2.26 -1.30 11.13
C VAL A 419 2.88 -0.94 9.76
N ASN A 420 2.07 -0.43 8.81
CA ASN A 420 2.60 0.14 7.58
C ASN A 420 3.18 1.55 7.81
N GLU A 421 4.24 1.90 7.09
CA GLU A 421 4.72 3.28 6.94
C GLU A 421 4.74 4.19 8.20
N PRO A 422 5.16 3.72 9.39
CA PRO A 422 5.14 4.56 10.59
C PRO A 422 6.01 5.81 10.41
N CYS A 423 5.58 6.90 11.06
CA CYS A 423 6.05 8.27 10.92
C CYS A 423 5.59 8.97 9.63
N GLY A 424 5.74 8.35 8.46
CA GLY A 424 5.58 9.00 7.16
C GLY A 424 6.83 9.77 6.67
N PRO A 425 6.89 10.18 5.39
CA PRO A 425 8.03 10.89 4.83
C PRO A 425 8.37 12.20 5.57
N GLY A 426 9.65 12.42 5.88
CA GLY A 426 10.14 13.62 6.57
C GLY A 426 9.68 13.77 8.04
N GLN A 427 8.91 12.81 8.56
CA GLN A 427 8.21 12.90 9.85
C GLN A 427 8.81 12.01 10.97
N ALA A 428 9.95 11.37 10.69
CA ALA A 428 10.64 10.40 11.55
C ALA A 428 11.49 11.06 12.65
N THR A 429 10.85 11.55 13.71
CA THR A 429 11.54 12.10 14.90
C THR A 429 12.05 11.00 15.83
N SER A 430 13.07 11.32 16.65
CA SER A 430 13.65 10.37 17.61
C SER A 430 12.62 9.73 18.55
N ASP A 431 11.66 10.51 19.05
CA ASP A 431 10.62 10.02 19.96
C ASP A 431 9.65 9.07 19.25
N ARG A 432 9.25 9.41 18.01
CA ARG A 432 8.40 8.55 17.17
C ARG A 432 9.09 7.23 16.83
N LEU A 433 10.37 7.28 16.47
CA LEU A 433 11.18 6.11 16.19
C LEU A 433 11.41 5.25 17.44
N SER A 434 11.64 5.86 18.61
CA SER A 434 11.74 5.16 19.91
C SER A 434 10.44 4.43 20.27
N THR A 435 9.29 5.08 20.10
CA THR A 435 7.97 4.45 20.26
C THR A 435 7.76 3.31 19.27
N TYR A 436 8.17 3.47 18.01
CA TYR A 436 8.08 2.42 17.00
C TYR A 436 9.00 1.22 17.29
N GLN A 437 10.27 1.45 17.65
CA GLN A 437 11.18 0.39 18.12
C GLN A 437 10.59 -0.34 19.34
N SER A 438 9.99 0.39 20.28
CA SER A 438 9.29 -0.17 21.42
C SER A 438 8.07 -1.02 21.01
N PHE A 439 7.34 -0.64 19.96
CA PHE A 439 6.22 -1.43 19.41
C PHE A 439 6.70 -2.71 18.72
N LEU A 440 7.76 -2.65 17.91
CA LEU A 440 8.37 -3.84 17.31
C LEU A 440 8.90 -4.80 18.39
N GLY A 441 9.53 -4.28 19.45
CA GLY A 441 9.98 -5.07 20.61
C GLY A 441 8.85 -5.82 21.33
N ARG A 442 7.62 -5.28 21.35
CA ARG A 442 6.43 -5.94 21.92
C ARG A 442 5.75 -6.91 20.95
N THR A 443 5.81 -6.65 19.64
CA THR A 443 5.02 -7.37 18.62
C THR A 443 5.78 -8.51 17.93
N TYR A 444 7.05 -8.32 17.55
CA TYR A 444 7.91 -9.37 16.96
C TYR A 444 7.89 -10.70 17.76
N PRO A 445 8.11 -10.73 19.10
CA PRO A 445 8.08 -11.99 19.83
C PRO A 445 6.69 -12.65 19.87
N LYS A 446 5.59 -11.87 19.80
CA LYS A 446 4.22 -12.41 19.69
C LYS A 446 4.00 -13.06 18.32
N ILE A 447 4.31 -12.34 17.24
CA ILE A 447 4.12 -12.77 15.85
C ILE A 447 4.97 -14.02 15.55
N LYS A 448 6.25 -14.02 15.95
CA LYS A 448 7.15 -15.17 15.83
C LYS A 448 6.63 -16.39 16.63
N LYS A 449 6.18 -16.19 17.88
CA LYS A 449 5.60 -17.27 18.70
C LYS A 449 4.32 -17.86 18.09
N ALA A 450 3.55 -17.07 17.33
CA ALA A 450 2.38 -17.51 16.61
C ALA A 450 2.69 -18.29 15.32
N GLY A 451 3.95 -18.31 14.86
CA GLY A 451 4.38 -19.04 13.68
C GLY A 451 4.33 -18.24 12.37
N PHE A 452 4.39 -16.90 12.44
CA PHE A 452 4.45 -16.01 11.27
C PHE A 452 5.74 -15.19 11.29
N ALA A 453 6.27 -14.81 10.12
CA ALA A 453 7.37 -13.85 10.05
C ALA A 453 6.86 -12.41 10.26
N THR A 454 7.63 -11.58 10.97
CA THR A 454 7.35 -10.14 11.09
C THR A 454 8.04 -9.40 9.95
N TRP A 455 7.27 -8.68 9.14
CA TRP A 455 7.81 -7.72 8.18
C TRP A 455 7.70 -6.32 8.81
N PHE A 456 8.74 -5.49 8.74
CA PHE A 456 8.68 -4.15 9.33
C PHE A 456 9.28 -3.09 8.43
N HIS A 457 8.56 -1.96 8.29
CA HIS A 457 8.99 -0.85 7.46
C HIS A 457 10.11 -0.04 8.14
N HIS A 458 11.03 0.54 7.39
CA HIS A 458 12.12 1.33 7.95
C HIS A 458 11.70 2.70 8.56
N GLY A 459 10.41 3.05 8.49
CA GLY A 459 9.83 4.22 9.17
C GLY A 459 10.32 5.57 8.66
N PHE A 460 10.75 5.66 7.39
CA PHE A 460 11.26 6.88 6.73
C PHE A 460 12.45 7.58 7.42
N VAL A 461 13.17 6.89 8.30
CA VAL A 461 14.42 7.40 8.87
C VAL A 461 15.50 7.55 7.79
N GLN A 462 16.34 8.57 7.90
CA GLN A 462 17.50 8.75 7.03
C GLN A 462 18.52 7.62 7.22
N ASN A 463 19.18 7.19 6.13
CA ASN A 463 20.15 6.09 6.11
C ASN A 463 19.61 4.80 6.78
N PRO A 464 18.47 4.27 6.32
CA PRO A 464 17.68 3.29 7.10
C PRO A 464 18.41 1.99 7.39
N SER A 465 19.21 1.48 6.45
CA SER A 465 20.03 0.28 6.65
C SER A 465 21.15 0.43 7.67
N SER A 466 21.56 1.67 7.97
CA SER A 466 22.47 1.99 9.07
C SER A 466 21.71 2.10 10.40
N TYR A 467 20.61 2.87 10.42
CA TYR A 467 19.79 3.07 11.62
C TYR A 467 19.23 1.75 12.20
N TRP A 468 18.74 0.86 11.34
CA TRP A 468 18.14 -0.41 11.75
C TRP A 468 19.15 -1.56 11.91
N ASN A 469 20.45 -1.36 11.66
CA ASN A 469 21.44 -2.44 11.59
C ASN A 469 21.60 -3.19 12.93
N GLU A 470 21.76 -2.45 14.03
CA GLU A 470 21.94 -3.01 15.37
C GLU A 470 20.68 -3.77 15.81
N TYR A 471 19.49 -3.15 15.66
CA TYR A 471 18.22 -3.78 15.99
C TYR A 471 18.01 -5.07 15.19
N ALA A 472 18.17 -5.02 13.87
CA ALA A 472 17.99 -6.17 12.99
C ALA A 472 19.00 -7.30 13.27
N SER A 473 20.20 -6.98 13.75
CA SER A 473 21.20 -7.97 14.18
C SER A 473 20.80 -8.75 15.43
N THR A 474 19.76 -8.32 16.17
CA THR A 474 19.16 -9.08 17.29
C THR A 474 18.02 -10.00 16.86
N LEU A 475 17.57 -9.89 15.61
CA LEU A 475 16.44 -10.64 15.08
C LEU A 475 16.89 -11.95 14.42
N ASP A 476 15.92 -12.82 14.16
CA ASP A 476 16.16 -14.12 13.52
C ASP A 476 15.80 -14.01 12.03
N PRO A 477 16.75 -14.23 11.09
CA PRO A 477 16.51 -14.02 9.66
C PRO A 477 15.51 -15.01 9.04
N ALA A 478 15.09 -16.07 9.75
CA ALA A 478 13.97 -16.92 9.32
C ALA A 478 12.60 -16.34 9.69
N TRP A 479 12.54 -15.34 10.59
CA TRP A 479 11.30 -14.82 11.19
C TRP A 479 11.17 -13.29 11.16
N ALA A 480 12.19 -12.57 10.71
CA ALA A 480 12.18 -11.12 10.54
C ALA A 480 12.58 -10.74 9.12
N VAL A 481 11.88 -9.76 8.56
CA VAL A 481 12.12 -9.20 7.22
C VAL A 481 12.05 -7.68 7.33
N ILE A 482 13.07 -6.97 6.84
CA ILE A 482 12.97 -5.52 6.66
C ILE A 482 12.22 -5.24 5.35
N ASN A 483 11.32 -4.26 5.37
CA ASN A 483 10.65 -3.81 4.15
C ASN A 483 10.85 -2.32 3.86
N ASP A 484 10.88 -2.03 2.56
CA ASP A 484 11.17 -0.72 1.97
C ASP A 484 10.15 -0.47 0.84
N ASN A 485 9.80 0.80 0.64
CA ASN A 485 8.75 1.24 -0.29
C ASN A 485 9.34 2.13 -1.41
N PRO A 486 10.24 1.60 -2.26
CA PRO A 486 10.95 2.39 -3.26
C PRO A 486 10.08 2.77 -4.47
N TYR A 487 9.89 4.08 -4.67
CA TYR A 487 9.32 4.65 -5.89
C TYR A 487 10.36 5.42 -6.74
N PRO A 488 11.41 4.76 -7.29
CA PRO A 488 12.57 5.46 -7.86
C PRO A 488 12.26 6.33 -9.08
N GLY A 489 11.19 6.03 -9.83
CA GLY A 489 10.69 6.82 -10.95
C GLY A 489 9.78 8.00 -10.58
N TYR A 490 9.30 8.07 -9.34
CA TYR A 490 8.23 8.99 -8.93
C TYR A 490 8.62 9.88 -7.74
N PHE A 491 7.66 10.69 -7.27
CA PHE A 491 7.79 11.60 -6.13
C PHE A 491 9.06 12.49 -6.14
N PRO A 492 9.16 13.45 -7.09
CA PRO A 492 8.28 13.71 -8.23
C PRO A 492 8.62 12.85 -9.46
N ALA A 493 7.73 12.84 -10.46
CA ALA A 493 7.93 12.08 -11.71
C ALA A 493 9.26 12.42 -12.42
N VAL A 494 10.07 11.39 -12.67
CA VAL A 494 11.38 11.47 -13.35
C VAL A 494 11.23 11.13 -14.83
N ASN A 495 11.86 11.93 -15.69
CA ASN A 495 11.80 11.79 -17.16
C ASN A 495 13.07 11.20 -17.80
N ASP A 496 14.10 10.87 -17.00
CA ASP A 496 15.36 10.30 -17.45
C ASP A 496 15.53 8.86 -16.98
N GLN A 497 15.67 7.93 -17.94
CA GLN A 497 15.84 6.50 -17.68
C GLN A 497 17.10 6.20 -16.87
N SER A 498 18.20 6.93 -17.07
CA SER A 498 19.46 6.70 -16.37
C SER A 498 19.32 6.99 -14.87
N THR A 499 18.72 8.12 -14.53
CA THR A 499 18.42 8.53 -13.14
C THR A 499 17.53 7.50 -12.44
N ILE A 500 16.48 7.02 -13.10
CA ILE A 500 15.58 6.01 -12.50
C ILE A 500 16.32 4.69 -12.26
N ASN A 501 17.04 4.20 -13.27
CA ASN A 501 17.84 2.97 -13.17
C ASN A 501 18.90 3.05 -12.07
N ASN A 502 19.63 4.17 -11.97
CA ASN A 502 20.61 4.40 -10.91
C ASN A 502 19.95 4.38 -9.52
N ARG A 503 18.76 4.97 -9.35
CA ARG A 503 18.00 4.88 -8.09
C ARG A 503 17.59 3.44 -7.75
N VAL A 504 17.11 2.65 -8.72
CA VAL A 504 16.80 1.21 -8.50
C VAL A 504 18.03 0.47 -7.97
N CYS A 505 19.19 0.67 -8.61
CA CYS A 505 20.42 0.00 -8.19
C CYS A 505 20.96 0.53 -6.85
N ASN A 506 20.84 1.82 -6.57
CA ASN A 506 21.21 2.40 -5.27
C ASN A 506 20.36 1.85 -4.12
N ASN A 507 19.05 1.68 -4.32
CA ASN A 507 18.17 1.07 -3.30
C ASN A 507 18.60 -0.39 -3.01
N ILE A 508 18.99 -1.15 -4.04
CA ILE A 508 19.55 -2.50 -3.89
C ILE A 508 20.88 -2.49 -3.10
N GLN A 509 21.81 -1.58 -3.42
CA GLN A 509 23.09 -1.50 -2.69
C GLN A 509 22.91 -0.95 -1.27
N GLY A 510 21.93 -0.07 -1.04
CA GLY A 510 21.64 0.50 0.28
C GLY A 510 21.29 -0.55 1.33
N TRP A 511 20.67 -1.67 0.93
CA TRP A 511 20.34 -2.80 1.78
C TRP A 511 21.33 -3.98 1.70
N ALA A 512 22.37 -3.89 0.87
CA ALA A 512 23.37 -4.94 0.76
C ALA A 512 24.12 -5.15 2.10
N SER A 513 24.30 -6.41 2.51
CA SER A 513 24.92 -6.80 3.79
C SER A 513 24.18 -6.31 5.05
N PHE A 514 22.87 -6.04 4.96
CA PHE A 514 21.99 -6.00 6.14
C PHE A 514 21.96 -7.40 6.82
N PRO A 515 21.55 -7.55 8.11
CA PRO A 515 21.61 -8.84 8.80
C PRO A 515 20.37 -9.75 8.61
N ILE A 516 19.27 -9.24 8.04
CA ILE A 516 18.02 -10.01 7.81
C ILE A 516 17.45 -9.77 6.40
N PRO A 517 16.66 -10.72 5.85
CA PRO A 517 16.07 -10.59 4.52
C PRO A 517 15.33 -9.26 4.30
N ALA A 518 15.43 -8.76 3.06
CA ALA A 518 14.82 -7.51 2.62
C ALA A 518 13.82 -7.76 1.49
N VAL A 519 12.67 -7.07 1.53
CA VAL A 519 11.65 -7.10 0.47
C VAL A 519 11.25 -5.67 0.11
N MET A 520 11.18 -5.36 -1.18
CA MET A 520 10.58 -4.10 -1.64
C MET A 520 9.06 -4.29 -1.68
N THR A 521 8.34 -3.75 -0.68
CA THR A 521 6.91 -4.01 -0.44
C THR A 521 5.96 -3.13 -1.23
N GLU A 522 6.44 -1.95 -1.63
CA GLU A 522 5.73 -1.05 -2.52
C GLU A 522 6.69 -0.48 -3.55
N TRP A 523 6.39 -0.76 -4.80
CA TRP A 523 7.04 -0.18 -5.97
C TRP A 523 6.09 -0.30 -7.15
N SER A 524 6.23 0.57 -8.14
CA SER A 524 5.40 0.58 -9.33
C SER A 524 6.20 0.98 -10.57
N LEU A 525 5.54 1.15 -11.72
CA LEU A 525 6.19 1.70 -12.91
C LEU A 525 6.07 3.24 -12.99
N ALA A 526 5.49 3.88 -11.96
CA ALA A 526 5.17 5.30 -11.97
C ALA A 526 6.42 6.14 -12.24
N SER A 527 6.37 6.89 -13.34
CA SER A 527 7.46 7.74 -13.82
C SER A 527 6.93 8.82 -14.76
N GLY A 528 7.78 9.71 -15.27
CA GLY A 528 7.42 10.66 -16.34
C GLY A 528 7.52 10.05 -17.75
N ILE A 529 7.88 8.76 -17.85
CA ILE A 529 8.10 8.04 -19.10
C ILE A 529 7.02 6.97 -19.19
N HIS A 530 6.15 7.03 -20.19
CA HIS A 530 4.91 6.24 -20.21
C HIS A 530 4.81 5.22 -21.37
N ASP A 531 5.84 5.08 -22.20
CA ASP A 531 5.81 4.15 -23.34
C ASP A 531 5.92 2.68 -22.91
N ALA A 532 5.49 1.77 -23.78
CA ALA A 532 5.38 0.35 -23.46
C ALA A 532 6.73 -0.38 -23.36
N ASP A 533 7.79 0.11 -24.03
CA ASP A 533 9.10 -0.53 -24.01
C ASP A 533 9.89 -0.12 -22.76
N TRP A 534 9.82 1.16 -22.37
CA TRP A 534 10.29 1.59 -21.06
C TRP A 534 9.57 0.85 -19.93
N ASN A 535 8.24 0.77 -19.95
CA ASN A 535 7.50 0.06 -18.91
C ASN A 535 7.91 -1.42 -18.80
N ARG A 536 8.16 -2.11 -19.92
CA ARG A 536 8.73 -3.48 -19.93
C ARG A 536 10.12 -3.52 -19.29
N GLN A 537 11.02 -2.64 -19.70
CA GLN A 537 12.40 -2.59 -19.20
C GLN A 537 12.47 -2.22 -17.72
N TYR A 538 11.64 -1.29 -17.26
CA TYR A 538 11.61 -0.79 -15.89
C TYR A 538 10.97 -1.81 -14.94
N PHE A 539 9.92 -2.52 -15.36
CA PHE A 539 9.41 -3.69 -14.63
C PHE A 539 10.50 -4.76 -14.48
N ALA A 540 11.14 -5.14 -15.60
CA ALA A 540 12.18 -6.16 -15.61
C ALA A 540 13.36 -5.79 -14.71
N THR A 541 13.84 -4.55 -14.79
CA THR A 541 14.96 -4.03 -13.99
C THR A 541 14.66 -4.03 -12.50
N GLN A 542 13.46 -3.59 -12.09
CA GLN A 542 13.05 -3.59 -10.68
C GLN A 542 12.84 -5.02 -10.16
N ALA A 543 11.97 -5.82 -10.79
CA ALA A 543 11.66 -7.18 -10.33
C ALA A 543 12.91 -8.08 -10.30
N SER A 544 13.72 -8.07 -11.37
CA SER A 544 14.99 -8.81 -11.43
C SER A 544 16.00 -8.29 -10.42
N GLY A 545 16.10 -6.97 -10.26
CA GLY A 545 16.99 -6.34 -9.29
C GLY A 545 16.66 -6.75 -7.85
N TYR A 546 15.41 -6.57 -7.42
CA TYR A 546 14.93 -6.87 -6.07
C TYR A 546 14.98 -8.37 -5.72
N ALA A 547 15.10 -9.25 -6.71
CA ALA A 547 15.38 -10.67 -6.51
C ALA A 547 16.77 -10.98 -5.91
N TRP A 548 17.64 -9.97 -5.68
CA TRP A 548 18.89 -10.12 -4.93
C TRP A 548 18.67 -10.64 -3.50
N SER A 549 17.52 -10.32 -2.90
CA SER A 549 17.17 -10.62 -1.51
C SER A 549 15.95 -11.55 -1.44
N ALA A 550 14.96 -11.30 -0.58
CA ALA A 550 13.75 -12.13 -0.50
C ALA A 550 12.77 -11.89 -1.67
N GLY A 551 12.80 -10.73 -2.32
CA GLY A 551 12.01 -10.43 -3.53
C GLY A 551 11.28 -9.08 -3.45
N SER A 552 10.08 -9.00 -4.03
CA SER A 552 9.29 -7.76 -4.04
C SER A 552 7.78 -7.96 -4.21
N ILE A 553 7.01 -6.96 -3.79
CA ILE A 553 5.54 -6.88 -3.92
C ILE A 553 5.22 -5.57 -4.67
N PHE A 554 4.51 -5.69 -5.79
CA PHE A 554 4.11 -4.56 -6.62
C PHE A 554 2.92 -3.81 -6.00
N TRP A 555 2.93 -2.48 -6.08
CA TRP A 555 1.81 -1.61 -5.74
C TRP A 555 1.21 -1.07 -7.06
N ASN A 556 0.00 -1.43 -7.48
CA ASN A 556 -1.06 -2.17 -6.81
C ASN A 556 -1.74 -3.19 -7.77
N LEU A 557 -2.72 -3.98 -7.30
CA LEU A 557 -3.53 -4.88 -8.13
C LEU A 557 -4.12 -4.17 -9.36
N ARG A 558 -4.86 -3.10 -9.10
CA ARG A 558 -5.66 -2.37 -10.08
C ARG A 558 -5.83 -0.92 -9.67
N MET A 559 -6.12 -0.07 -10.65
CA MET A 559 -6.41 1.35 -10.48
C MET A 559 -7.65 1.71 -11.30
N GLN A 560 -8.36 2.77 -10.94
CA GLN A 560 -9.39 3.37 -11.77
C GLN A 560 -8.96 4.76 -12.23
N ASN A 561 -9.23 5.05 -13.50
CA ASN A 561 -8.96 6.36 -14.08
C ASN A 561 -10.04 7.35 -13.65
N SER A 562 -9.63 8.52 -13.14
CA SER A 562 -10.55 9.61 -12.85
C SER A 562 -10.82 10.45 -14.10
N SER A 563 -12.07 10.85 -14.30
CA SER A 563 -12.47 11.84 -15.29
C SER A 563 -12.22 13.29 -14.82
N ASN A 564 -12.10 13.51 -13.51
CA ASN A 564 -11.92 14.81 -12.87
C ASN A 564 -10.87 14.73 -11.74
N PRO A 565 -9.60 14.38 -12.05
CA PRO A 565 -8.58 14.07 -11.04
C PRO A 565 -8.23 15.26 -10.16
N VAL A 566 -8.20 15.03 -8.84
CA VAL A 566 -7.73 15.97 -7.81
C VAL A 566 -6.71 15.29 -6.89
N GLN A 567 -6.99 14.05 -6.46
CA GLN A 567 -6.04 13.17 -5.75
C GLN A 567 -5.45 12.10 -6.66
N ALA A 568 -6.22 11.58 -7.62
CA ALA A 568 -5.78 10.58 -8.59
C ALA A 568 -4.66 11.13 -9.48
N ALA A 569 -3.68 10.28 -9.79
CA ALA A 569 -2.62 10.64 -10.72
C ALA A 569 -3.18 10.75 -12.16
N PRO A 570 -2.45 11.39 -13.10
CA PRO A 570 -2.80 11.34 -14.52
C PRO A 570 -2.93 9.89 -15.02
N SER A 571 -3.83 9.61 -15.96
CA SER A 571 -4.17 8.24 -16.36
C SER A 571 -2.99 7.37 -16.81
N ALA A 572 -1.96 7.98 -17.41
CA ALA A 572 -0.73 7.29 -17.80
C ALA A 572 0.09 6.80 -16.58
N VAL A 573 -0.02 7.48 -15.43
CA VAL A 573 0.56 7.08 -14.14
C VAL A 573 -0.35 6.08 -13.42
N GLN A 574 -1.69 6.26 -13.44
CA GLN A 574 -2.62 5.25 -12.87
C GLN A 574 -2.41 3.87 -13.52
N TYR A 575 -2.24 3.83 -14.85
CA TYR A 575 -1.87 2.62 -15.58
C TYR A 575 -0.55 1.99 -15.07
N GLN A 576 0.45 2.81 -14.74
CA GLN A 576 1.73 2.37 -14.19
C GLN A 576 1.65 1.84 -12.74
N TYR A 577 0.52 2.03 -12.05
CA TYR A 577 0.18 1.42 -10.75
C TYR A 577 -0.80 0.23 -10.88
N SER A 578 -1.31 -0.12 -12.07
CA SER A 578 -2.33 -1.16 -12.26
C SER A 578 -1.72 -2.48 -12.77
N MET A 579 -1.38 -3.42 -11.88
CA MET A 579 -0.74 -4.68 -12.30
C MET A 579 -1.61 -5.48 -13.28
N ILE A 580 -2.93 -5.53 -13.08
CA ILE A 580 -3.85 -6.23 -13.98
C ILE A 580 -3.80 -5.63 -15.40
N ASP A 581 -3.78 -4.30 -15.54
CA ASP A 581 -3.68 -3.67 -16.87
C ASP A 581 -2.30 -3.89 -17.51
N LEU A 582 -1.23 -3.87 -16.71
CA LEU A 582 0.14 -4.15 -17.16
C LEU A 582 0.32 -5.61 -17.62
N ILE A 583 -0.38 -6.57 -17.00
CA ILE A 583 -0.45 -7.96 -17.46
C ILE A 583 -1.26 -8.04 -18.77
N ASN A 584 -2.46 -7.45 -18.81
CA ASN A 584 -3.36 -7.50 -19.96
C ASN A 584 -2.76 -6.86 -21.22
N ASN A 585 -1.94 -5.82 -21.08
CA ASN A 585 -1.24 -5.14 -22.18
C ASN A 585 0.14 -5.73 -22.50
N GLY A 586 0.54 -6.85 -21.88
CA GLY A 586 1.81 -7.52 -22.18
C GLY A 586 3.06 -6.70 -21.81
N ILE A 587 2.97 -5.90 -20.73
CA ILE A 587 4.13 -5.29 -20.09
C ILE A 587 4.81 -6.29 -19.16
N ILE A 588 4.00 -7.00 -18.36
CA ILE A 588 4.49 -8.03 -17.44
C ILE A 588 4.44 -9.38 -18.18
N PRO A 589 5.60 -10.05 -18.40
CA PRO A 589 5.64 -11.31 -19.13
C PRO A 589 5.05 -12.46 -18.31
N LYS A 590 4.60 -13.52 -18.99
CA LYS A 590 4.09 -14.73 -18.34
C LYS A 590 5.23 -15.61 -17.82
N ILE A 591 4.97 -16.30 -16.72
CA ILE A 591 5.86 -17.35 -16.22
C ILE A 591 5.64 -18.64 -17.02
N ASN A 592 6.69 -19.41 -17.29
CA ASN A 592 6.53 -20.71 -17.95
C ASN A 592 6.04 -21.77 -16.94
N GLN A 593 5.26 -22.75 -17.40
CA GLN A 593 4.73 -23.80 -16.54
C GLN A 593 5.88 -24.58 -15.87
N GLY A 594 5.89 -24.59 -14.53
CA GLY A 594 6.94 -25.25 -13.73
C GLY A 594 8.26 -24.48 -13.59
N GLN A 595 8.37 -23.28 -14.14
CA GLN A 595 9.53 -22.38 -13.91
C GLN A 595 9.50 -21.87 -12.45
N SER A 596 10.66 -21.83 -11.79
CA SER A 596 10.75 -21.27 -10.44
C SER A 596 10.63 -19.74 -10.48
N ALA A 597 10.17 -19.14 -9.37
CA ALA A 597 10.11 -17.68 -9.24
C ALA A 597 11.50 -17.04 -9.46
N LEU A 598 12.56 -17.66 -8.95
CA LEU A 598 13.93 -17.19 -9.15
C LEU A 598 14.40 -17.27 -10.61
N ASP A 599 14.07 -18.36 -11.33
CA ASP A 599 14.48 -18.53 -12.73
C ASP A 599 13.64 -17.68 -13.69
N TYR A 600 12.43 -17.30 -13.29
CA TYR A 600 11.65 -16.24 -13.95
C TYR A 600 12.30 -14.87 -13.77
N LEU A 601 12.60 -14.46 -12.52
CA LEU A 601 13.22 -13.17 -12.22
C LEU A 601 14.64 -13.02 -12.81
N ARG A 602 15.37 -14.14 -13.00
CA ARG A 602 16.65 -14.21 -13.73
C ARG A 602 16.51 -14.09 -15.26
N ALA A 603 15.37 -14.45 -15.83
CA ALA A 603 15.12 -14.35 -17.26
C ALA A 603 14.67 -12.93 -17.69
N LEU A 604 14.24 -12.10 -16.73
CA LEU A 604 13.91 -10.70 -16.96
C LEU A 604 15.18 -9.88 -17.29
N PRO A 605 15.19 -9.04 -18.34
CA PRO A 605 16.34 -8.20 -18.67
C PRO A 605 16.68 -7.18 -17.58
N ASN A 606 17.90 -7.25 -17.03
CA ASN A 606 18.44 -6.28 -16.08
C ASN A 606 19.78 -5.68 -16.58
N PRO A 607 19.76 -4.80 -17.59
CA PRO A 607 20.97 -4.18 -18.11
C PRO A 607 21.55 -3.10 -17.17
N ALA A 608 20.77 -2.61 -16.20
CA ALA A 608 21.15 -1.51 -15.33
C ALA A 608 21.96 -1.95 -14.10
N CYS A 609 21.42 -2.88 -13.30
CA CYS A 609 22.07 -3.31 -12.05
C CYS A 609 22.96 -4.55 -12.24
N GLY A 610 22.99 -5.11 -13.45
CA GLY A 610 23.80 -6.28 -13.82
C GLY A 610 23.26 -7.60 -13.26
N SER A 611 24.13 -8.61 -13.21
CA SER A 611 23.75 -9.96 -12.80
C SER A 611 23.39 -10.06 -11.31
N ILE A 612 22.21 -10.61 -11.02
CA ILE A 612 21.67 -10.80 -9.66
C ILE A 612 22.65 -11.59 -8.79
N LYS A 613 23.25 -10.93 -7.80
CA LYS A 613 23.97 -11.60 -6.70
C LYS A 613 22.98 -11.88 -5.57
N LEU A 614 22.70 -13.16 -5.33
CA LEU A 614 21.82 -13.57 -4.23
C LEU A 614 22.54 -13.39 -2.89
N SER A 615 21.85 -12.78 -1.93
CA SER A 615 22.28 -12.70 -0.54
C SER A 615 22.28 -14.07 0.15
N LYS A 616 22.91 -14.11 1.32
CA LYS A 616 22.89 -15.22 2.28
C LYS A 616 22.81 -14.62 3.68
N TRP A 617 22.19 -15.36 4.59
CA TRP A 617 21.89 -14.97 5.97
C TRP A 617 22.22 -16.15 6.88
#